data_AF-A0AAW9C9Q2-F1
#
_entry.id   AF-A0AAW9C9Q2-F1
#
_cell.length_a   1.000
_cell.length_b   1.000
_cell.length_c   1.000
_cell.angle_alpha   90.00
_cell.angle_beta   90.00
_cell.angle_gamma   90.00
#
_symmetry.space_group_name_H-M   'P 1'
#
loop_
_entity.id
_entity.type
_entity.pdbx_description
1 polymer ?
#
loop_
_entity_poly.entity_id
_entity_poly.type
_entity_poly.pdbx_seq_one_letter_code
_entity_poly.pdbx_strand_id
1 'polypeptide(L)'
;MRAIAGRTTLAAAILLLMPFAVWLTGWQWIPEPSGWGLHALYAITETVTQPWGIITHLLLCAVVLWQLRPNLRASVILVAILSAAVVLGQGAKSLVKERVQEPRPFVIWLEKTQQIPVEQFYTLKRSERSALVKEQLAQQNDIPGFLRHHWQKETGFAFPSGHTMFAATWALLLVGLLWSRRRALGLAVAMAWAIGVMGSRLLLGMHWPLDLMVATVMSWIMATLACWLVQRQCGLLEKET
;
A
#
# COMPACT_ATOMS: atom_id res chain seq x y z
N MET A 1 23.10 -12.72 2.18
CA MET A 1 22.49 -12.33 0.89
C MET A 1 21.45 -13.32 0.37
N ARG A 2 21.81 -14.55 -0.05
CA ARG A 2 20.83 -15.52 -0.62
C ARG A 2 19.65 -15.83 0.31
N ALA A 3 19.89 -15.97 1.62
CA ALA A 3 18.83 -16.23 2.59
C ALA A 3 17.83 -15.07 2.74
N ILE A 4 18.29 -13.81 2.79
CA ILE A 4 17.41 -12.63 2.88
C ILE A 4 16.57 -12.51 1.61
N ALA A 5 17.21 -12.60 0.44
CA ALA A 5 16.51 -12.54 -0.84
C ALA A 5 15.47 -13.68 -0.94
N GLY A 6 15.81 -14.90 -0.53
CA GLY A 6 14.85 -16.01 -0.50
C GLY A 6 13.64 -15.73 0.40
N ARG A 7 13.84 -15.19 1.60
CA ARG A 7 12.76 -14.84 2.54
C ARG A 7 11.88 -13.72 1.99
N THR A 8 12.46 -12.64 1.47
CA THR A 8 11.69 -11.51 0.91
C THR A 8 10.98 -11.91 -0.38
N THR A 9 11.59 -12.75 -1.23
CA THR A 9 10.94 -13.30 -2.44
C THR A 9 9.76 -14.19 -2.08
N LEU A 10 9.90 -15.09 -1.10
CA LEU A 10 8.78 -15.93 -0.64
C LEU A 10 7.62 -15.07 -0.13
N ALA A 11 7.90 -14.07 0.71
CA ALA A 11 6.86 -13.17 1.19
C ALA A 11 6.23 -12.33 0.06
N ALA A 12 7.02 -11.86 -0.91
CA ALA A 12 6.49 -11.16 -2.07
C ALA A 12 5.56 -12.07 -2.89
N ALA A 13 5.95 -13.32 -3.11
CA ALA A 13 5.10 -14.31 -3.78
C ALA A 13 3.77 -14.51 -3.04
N ILE A 14 3.79 -14.60 -1.71
CA ILE A 14 2.57 -14.71 -0.89
C ILE A 14 1.69 -13.46 -1.05
N LEU A 15 2.26 -12.25 -1.00
CA LEU A 15 1.51 -11.01 -1.18
C LEU A 15 0.91 -10.91 -2.59
N LEU A 16 1.53 -11.50 -3.60
CA LEU A 16 1.03 -11.52 -4.98
C LEU A 16 -0.14 -12.50 -5.19
N LEU A 17 -0.31 -13.53 -4.33
CA LEU A 17 -1.36 -14.54 -4.51
C LEU A 17 -2.76 -13.92 -4.58
N MET A 18 -3.10 -13.04 -3.64
CA MET A 18 -4.43 -12.41 -3.60
C MET A 18 -4.73 -11.54 -4.83
N PRO A 19 -3.92 -10.51 -5.18
CA PRO A 19 -4.21 -9.67 -6.34
C PRO A 19 -4.13 -10.47 -7.65
N PHE A 20 -3.26 -11.48 -7.75
CA PHE A 20 -3.21 -12.35 -8.93
C PHE A 20 -4.49 -13.19 -9.06
N ALA A 21 -4.99 -13.77 -7.98
CA ALA A 21 -6.25 -14.51 -7.99
C ALA A 21 -7.43 -13.62 -8.39
N VAL A 22 -7.52 -12.40 -7.84
CA VAL A 22 -8.59 -11.44 -8.21
C VAL A 22 -8.47 -11.00 -9.67
N TRP A 23 -7.25 -10.86 -10.18
CA TRP A 23 -7.03 -10.55 -11.59
C TRP A 23 -7.49 -11.69 -12.51
N LEU A 24 -7.16 -12.94 -12.18
CA LEU A 24 -7.54 -14.12 -12.96
C LEU A 24 -9.05 -14.35 -13.04
N THR A 25 -9.81 -13.98 -12.01
CA THR A 25 -11.27 -14.12 -12.02
C THR A 25 -11.97 -13.07 -12.89
N GLY A 26 -11.24 -12.07 -13.40
CA GLY A 26 -11.83 -10.95 -14.14
C GLY A 26 -12.74 -10.07 -13.27
N TRP A 27 -12.55 -10.11 -11.95
CA TRP A 27 -13.37 -9.38 -10.99
C TRP A 27 -13.40 -7.88 -11.33
N GLN A 28 -14.61 -7.31 -11.32
CA GLN A 28 -14.85 -5.89 -11.53
C GLN A 28 -15.47 -5.31 -10.27
N TRP A 29 -15.00 -4.13 -9.88
CA TRP A 29 -15.55 -3.44 -8.73
C TRP A 29 -16.93 -2.86 -9.05
N ILE A 30 -17.87 -3.05 -8.12
CA ILE A 30 -19.21 -2.46 -8.11
C ILE A 30 -19.40 -1.87 -6.70
N PRO A 31 -20.02 -0.69 -6.54
CA PRO A 31 -20.28 -0.16 -5.20
C PRO A 31 -21.16 -1.11 -4.39
N GLU A 32 -20.63 -1.59 -3.27
CA GLU A 32 -21.41 -2.36 -2.31
C GLU A 32 -22.33 -1.42 -1.51
N PRO A 33 -23.58 -1.84 -1.23
CA PRO A 33 -24.48 -1.09 -0.35
C PRO A 33 -23.88 -0.96 1.05
N SER A 34 -24.26 0.12 1.74
CA SER A 34 -23.70 0.48 3.04
C SER A 34 -23.71 -0.69 4.05
N GLY A 35 -22.52 -1.04 4.55
CA GLY A 35 -22.33 -2.16 5.47
C GLY A 35 -21.10 -1.98 6.35
N TRP A 36 -21.07 -2.67 7.50
CA TRP A 36 -19.97 -2.60 8.48
C TRP A 36 -18.60 -3.00 7.87
N GLY A 37 -18.60 -3.87 6.87
CA GLY A 37 -17.39 -4.29 6.14
C GLY A 37 -16.66 -3.11 5.49
N LEU A 38 -17.38 -2.15 4.89
CA LEU A 38 -16.77 -0.96 4.29
C LEU A 38 -16.09 -0.06 5.33
N HIS A 39 -16.67 0.04 6.54
CA HIS A 39 -16.03 0.78 7.64
C HIS A 39 -14.75 0.09 8.12
N ALA A 40 -14.75 -1.24 8.22
CA ALA A 40 -13.54 -2.00 8.60
C ALA A 40 -12.43 -1.82 7.55
N LEU A 41 -12.76 -1.92 6.25
CA LEU A 41 -11.82 -1.70 5.15
C LEU A 41 -11.28 -0.27 5.13
N TYR A 42 -12.13 0.71 5.43
CA TYR A 42 -11.72 2.10 5.57
C TYR A 42 -10.78 2.29 6.76
N ALA A 43 -11.09 1.71 7.92
CA ALA A 43 -10.21 1.76 9.09
C ALA A 43 -8.83 1.16 8.81
N ILE A 44 -8.78 0.02 8.10
CA ILE A 44 -7.52 -0.58 7.64
C ILE A 44 -6.75 0.37 6.72
N THR A 45 -7.44 1.00 5.76
CA THR A 45 -6.83 1.99 4.85
C THR A 45 -6.24 3.17 5.62
N GLU A 46 -6.96 3.66 6.63
CA GLU A 46 -6.53 4.79 7.45
C GLU A 46 -5.26 4.49 8.24
N THR A 47 -4.95 3.23 8.59
CA THR A 47 -3.65 2.89 9.21
C THR A 47 -2.43 3.30 8.38
N VAL A 48 -2.61 3.54 7.08
CA VAL A 48 -1.57 3.97 6.14
C VAL A 48 -1.78 5.41 5.65
N THR A 49 -3.01 5.92 5.66
CA THR A 49 -3.32 7.29 5.24
C THR A 49 -2.74 8.33 6.22
N GLN A 50 -2.29 9.47 5.69
CA GLN A 50 -1.86 10.60 6.53
C GLN A 50 -3.05 11.21 7.31
N PRO A 51 -2.92 11.47 8.63
CA PRO A 51 -1.67 11.47 9.43
C PRO A 51 -1.30 10.13 10.09
N TRP A 52 -2.24 9.19 10.23
CA TRP A 52 -2.07 7.93 10.95
C TRP A 52 -0.93 7.04 10.41
N GLY A 53 -0.65 7.11 9.10
CA GLY A 53 0.48 6.42 8.48
C GLY A 53 1.84 6.78 9.06
N ILE A 54 2.03 8.02 9.55
CA ILE A 54 3.26 8.42 10.27
C ILE A 54 3.35 7.66 11.59
N ILE A 55 2.25 7.59 12.34
CA ILE A 55 2.21 6.88 13.62
C ILE A 55 2.51 5.40 13.41
N THR A 56 1.88 4.76 12.42
CA THR A 56 2.17 3.37 12.05
C THR A 56 3.63 3.17 11.68
N HIS A 57 4.22 4.07 10.87
CA HIS A 57 5.64 4.00 10.51
C HIS A 57 6.55 4.06 11.75
N LEU A 58 6.31 5.01 12.66
CA LEU A 58 7.10 5.16 13.88
C LEU A 58 6.98 3.94 14.80
N LEU A 59 5.77 3.39 14.95
CA LEU A 59 5.53 2.18 15.74
C LEU A 59 6.27 0.99 15.14
N LEU A 60 6.24 0.79 13.81
CA LEU A 60 6.95 -0.29 13.14
C LEU A 60 8.47 -0.13 13.27
N CYS A 61 9.00 1.08 13.13
CA CYS A 61 10.42 1.38 13.43
C CYS A 61 10.78 1.00 14.87
N ALA A 62 9.95 1.39 15.86
CA ALA A 62 10.17 1.05 17.26
C ALA A 62 10.14 -0.47 17.50
N VAL A 63 9.21 -1.19 16.86
CA VAL A 63 9.14 -2.66 16.93
C VAL A 63 10.41 -3.30 16.38
N VAL A 64 10.91 -2.85 15.22
CA VAL A 64 12.16 -3.39 14.65
C VAL A 64 13.34 -3.11 15.58
N LEU A 65 13.47 -1.89 16.09
CA LEU A 65 14.53 -1.52 17.04
C LEU A 65 14.48 -2.37 18.31
N TRP A 66 13.29 -2.53 18.89
CA TRP A 66 13.08 -3.33 20.09
C TRP A 66 13.43 -4.81 19.89
N GLN A 67 13.11 -5.37 18.71
CA GLN A 67 13.38 -6.77 18.41
C GLN A 67 14.86 -7.02 18.05
N LEU A 68 15.50 -6.11 17.30
CA LEU A 68 16.90 -6.29 16.90
C LEU A 68 17.88 -5.90 18.01
N ARG A 69 17.49 -4.97 18.90
CA ARG A 69 18.32 -4.35 19.94
C ARG A 69 19.70 -3.88 19.44
N PRO A 70 19.75 -3.04 18.39
CA PRO A 70 21.01 -2.51 17.88
C PRO A 70 21.67 -1.52 18.86
N ASN A 71 22.98 -1.30 18.71
CA ASN A 71 23.65 -0.16 19.35
C ASN A 71 23.20 1.16 18.72
N LEU A 72 23.46 2.30 19.36
CA LEU A 72 22.94 3.62 18.91
C LEU A 72 23.28 3.93 17.44
N ARG A 73 24.52 3.66 17.02
CA ARG A 73 24.95 3.87 15.63
C ARG A 73 24.13 3.02 14.65
N ALA A 74 23.98 1.73 14.93
CA ALA A 74 23.19 0.82 14.10
C ALA A 74 21.68 1.16 14.15
N SER A 75 21.16 1.67 15.26
CA SER A 75 19.78 2.15 15.38
C SER A 75 19.50 3.31 14.43
N VAL A 76 20.38 4.32 14.41
CA VAL A 76 20.25 5.49 13.53
C VAL A 76 20.32 5.08 12.06
N ILE A 77 21.32 4.26 11.70
CA ILE A 77 21.46 3.76 10.33
C ILE A 77 20.24 2.95 9.90
N LEU A 78 19.75 2.07 10.78
CA LEU A 78 18.58 1.24 10.51
C LEU A 78 17.34 2.10 10.25
N VAL A 79 17.02 3.03 11.14
CA VAL A 79 15.86 3.92 10.95
C VAL A 79 16.00 4.73 9.66
N ALA A 80 17.19 5.27 9.38
CA ALA A 80 17.44 6.01 8.14
C ALA A 80 17.18 5.16 6.88
N ILE A 81 17.64 3.90 6.85
CA ILE A 81 17.39 3.00 5.72
C ILE A 81 15.91 2.63 5.60
N LEU A 82 15.23 2.33 6.72
CA LEU A 82 13.80 1.98 6.72
C LEU A 82 12.95 3.17 6.25
N SER A 83 13.21 4.36 6.76
CA SER A 83 12.51 5.58 6.35
C SER A 83 12.82 5.93 4.89
N ALA A 84 14.07 5.79 4.44
CA ALA A 84 14.43 5.98 3.04
C ALA A 84 13.68 5.01 2.13
N ALA A 85 13.57 3.72 2.48
CA ALA A 85 12.80 2.76 1.70
C ALA A 85 11.33 3.20 1.58
N VAL A 86 10.69 3.59 2.69
CA VAL A 86 9.28 4.03 2.63
C VAL A 86 9.11 5.31 1.80
N VAL A 87 9.97 6.31 2.00
CA VAL A 87 9.90 7.59 1.29
C VAL A 87 10.20 7.43 -0.20
N LEU A 88 11.24 6.67 -0.56
CA LEU A 88 11.58 6.41 -1.97
C LEU A 88 10.45 5.64 -2.68
N GLY A 89 9.80 4.69 -2.01
CA GLY A 89 8.64 4.00 -2.57
C GLY A 89 7.49 4.95 -2.87
N GLN A 90 7.17 5.81 -1.90
CA GLN A 90 6.13 6.83 -2.10
C GLN A 90 6.53 7.90 -3.12
N GLY A 91 7.83 8.21 -3.25
CA GLY A 91 8.36 9.14 -4.25
C GLY A 91 8.35 8.58 -5.67
N ALA A 92 8.60 7.28 -5.84
CA ALA A 92 8.51 6.60 -7.13
C ALA A 92 7.09 6.71 -7.75
N LYS A 93 6.06 6.82 -6.91
CA LYS A 93 4.68 7.12 -7.33
C LYS A 93 4.60 8.36 -8.21
N SER A 94 5.31 9.44 -7.87
CA SER A 94 5.24 10.70 -8.61
C SER A 94 5.82 10.56 -10.02
N LEU A 95 6.94 9.83 -10.15
CA LEU A 95 7.61 9.59 -11.44
C LEU A 95 6.78 8.69 -12.37
N VAL A 96 6.11 7.71 -11.80
CA VAL A 96 5.31 6.74 -12.56
C VAL A 96 3.95 7.36 -12.97
N LYS A 97 3.37 8.21 -12.14
CA LYS A 97 2.09 8.89 -12.41
C LYS A 97 2.09 9.82 -13.61
N GLU A 98 3.26 10.30 -14.02
CA GLU A 98 3.40 11.10 -15.24
C GLU A 98 3.31 10.23 -16.51
N ARG A 99 3.52 8.92 -16.40
CA ARG A 99 3.58 8.01 -17.56
C ARG A 99 2.36 7.10 -17.72
N VAL A 100 1.66 6.78 -16.63
CA VAL A 100 0.51 5.86 -16.66
C VAL A 100 -0.74 6.56 -16.14
N GLN A 101 -1.67 6.79 -17.07
CA GLN A 101 -2.91 7.54 -16.82
C GLN A 101 -4.12 6.60 -16.77
N GLU A 102 -4.12 5.68 -15.79
CA GLU A 102 -5.21 4.72 -15.64
C GLU A 102 -6.35 5.24 -14.73
N PRO A 103 -7.62 5.21 -15.19
CA PRO A 103 -8.76 5.62 -14.40
C PRO A 103 -9.00 4.67 -13.23
N ARG A 104 -9.47 5.22 -12.10
CA ARG A 104 -9.85 4.39 -10.94
C ARG A 104 -11.19 3.68 -11.20
N PRO A 105 -11.42 2.50 -10.59
CA PRO A 105 -12.68 1.77 -10.75
C PRO A 105 -13.92 2.62 -10.46
N PHE A 106 -13.92 3.42 -9.39
CA PHE A 106 -15.06 4.29 -9.06
C PHE A 106 -15.33 5.37 -10.12
N VAL A 107 -14.29 5.83 -10.85
CA VAL A 107 -14.44 6.86 -11.88
C VAL A 107 -15.11 6.27 -13.12
N ILE A 108 -14.78 5.02 -13.50
CA ILE A 108 -15.47 4.32 -14.58
C ILE A 108 -16.94 4.07 -14.23
N TRP A 109 -17.22 3.70 -12.98
CA TRP A 109 -18.59 3.55 -12.50
C TRP A 109 -19.35 4.89 -12.54
N LEU A 110 -18.69 5.98 -12.15
CA LEU A 110 -19.27 7.33 -12.14
C LEU A 110 -19.58 7.82 -13.56
N GLU A 111 -18.69 7.58 -14.52
CA GLU A 111 -18.93 7.85 -15.96
C GLU A 111 -20.18 7.11 -16.45
N LYS A 112 -20.30 5.81 -16.17
CA LYS A 112 -21.46 5.00 -16.60
C LYS A 112 -22.78 5.48 -15.98
N THR A 113 -22.74 6.00 -14.76
CA THR A 113 -23.94 6.37 -14.01
C THR A 113 -24.36 7.83 -14.25
N GLN A 114 -23.41 8.73 -14.49
CA GLN A 114 -23.63 10.18 -14.54
C GLN A 114 -23.20 10.82 -15.87
N GLN A 115 -22.83 9.99 -16.86
CA GLN A 115 -22.52 10.37 -18.26
C GLN A 115 -21.41 11.42 -18.46
N ILE A 116 -20.44 11.51 -17.54
CA ILE A 116 -19.22 12.32 -17.78
C ILE A 116 -18.12 11.44 -18.34
N PRO A 117 -17.61 11.70 -19.55
CA PRO A 117 -16.51 10.95 -20.13
C PRO A 117 -15.26 10.99 -19.23
N VAL A 118 -14.63 9.83 -19.03
CA VAL A 118 -13.39 9.69 -18.24
C VAL A 118 -12.29 10.62 -18.77
N GLU A 119 -12.20 10.80 -20.08
CA GLU A 119 -11.21 11.69 -20.71
C GLU A 119 -11.41 13.14 -20.26
N GLN A 120 -12.66 13.61 -20.25
CA GLN A 120 -13.00 14.96 -19.77
C GLN A 120 -12.76 15.09 -18.27
N PHE A 121 -12.99 14.03 -17.50
CA PHE A 121 -12.69 14.05 -16.06
C PHE A 121 -11.21 14.31 -15.80
N TYR A 122 -10.30 13.67 -16.54
CA TYR A 122 -8.86 13.77 -16.29
C TYR A 122 -8.19 15.01 -16.89
N THR A 123 -8.84 15.74 -17.81
CA THR A 123 -8.34 17.05 -18.29
C THR A 123 -8.47 18.16 -17.23
N LEU A 124 -9.40 18.01 -16.28
CA LEU A 124 -9.62 18.96 -15.20
C LEU A 124 -8.48 18.98 -14.17
N LYS A 125 -8.30 20.13 -13.50
CA LYS A 125 -7.39 20.24 -12.36
C LYS A 125 -7.89 19.37 -11.20
N ARG A 126 -6.97 18.92 -10.34
CA ARG A 126 -7.33 18.04 -9.20
C ARG A 126 -8.43 18.61 -8.30
N SER A 127 -8.44 19.92 -8.07
CA SER A 127 -9.48 20.61 -7.28
C SER A 127 -10.84 20.55 -7.96
N GLU A 128 -10.89 20.76 -9.28
CA GLU A 128 -12.10 20.69 -10.09
C GLU A 128 -12.64 19.25 -10.14
N ARG A 129 -11.76 18.25 -10.32
CA ARG A 129 -12.13 16.83 -10.20
C ARG A 129 -12.76 16.51 -8.85
N SER A 130 -12.19 17.04 -7.76
CA SER A 130 -12.71 16.84 -6.41
C SER A 130 -14.11 17.44 -6.24
N ALA A 131 -14.32 18.66 -6.74
CA ALA A 131 -15.62 19.33 -6.73
C ALA A 131 -16.65 18.58 -7.58
N LEU A 132 -16.27 18.11 -8.76
CA LEU A 132 -17.14 17.35 -9.65
C LEU A 132 -17.59 16.02 -9.03
N VAL A 133 -16.66 15.27 -8.43
CA VAL A 133 -16.99 14.05 -7.67
C VAL A 133 -17.92 14.38 -6.50
N LYS A 134 -17.72 15.51 -5.81
CA LYS A 134 -18.59 15.94 -4.72
C LYS A 134 -20.01 16.23 -5.20
N GLU A 135 -20.15 16.94 -6.31
CA GLU A 135 -21.44 17.30 -6.91
C GLU A 135 -22.19 16.05 -7.39
N GLN A 136 -21.54 15.17 -8.15
CA GLN A 136 -22.15 13.96 -8.67
C GLN A 136 -22.55 12.96 -7.57
N LEU A 137 -21.81 12.93 -6.46
CA LEU A 137 -22.12 12.08 -5.31
C LEU A 137 -23.06 12.77 -4.30
N ALA A 138 -23.46 14.02 -4.51
CA ALA A 138 -24.34 14.74 -3.59
C ALA A 138 -25.72 14.10 -3.53
N GLN A 139 -26.22 13.62 -4.67
CA GLN A 139 -27.53 12.97 -4.81
C GLN A 139 -27.49 11.45 -4.58
N GLN A 140 -26.30 10.87 -4.38
CA GLN A 140 -26.13 9.44 -4.13
C GLN A 140 -26.22 9.13 -2.62
N ASN A 141 -27.40 8.69 -2.19
CA ASN A 141 -27.66 8.32 -0.78
C ASN A 141 -27.20 6.90 -0.42
N ASP A 142 -27.01 6.04 -1.41
CA ASP A 142 -26.63 4.64 -1.20
C ASP A 142 -25.15 4.47 -0.83
N ILE A 143 -24.33 5.51 -1.06
CA ILE A 143 -22.90 5.51 -0.77
C ILE A 143 -22.64 6.20 0.58
N PRO A 144 -22.00 5.52 1.54
CA PRO A 144 -21.65 6.10 2.84
C PRO A 144 -20.86 7.40 2.73
N GLY A 145 -21.15 8.36 3.62
CA GLY A 145 -20.51 9.68 3.60
C GLY A 145 -18.98 9.65 3.70
N PHE A 146 -18.42 8.73 4.48
CA PHE A 146 -16.96 8.58 4.60
C PHE A 146 -16.32 8.14 3.28
N LEU A 147 -16.98 7.27 2.52
CA LEU A 147 -16.47 6.77 1.24
C LEU A 147 -16.54 7.85 0.17
N ARG A 148 -17.63 8.63 0.12
CA ARG A 148 -17.74 9.81 -0.73
C ARG A 148 -16.60 10.81 -0.45
N HIS A 149 -16.33 11.08 0.82
CA HIS A 149 -15.22 11.95 1.20
C HIS A 149 -13.85 11.38 0.79
N HIS A 150 -13.66 10.07 0.95
CA HIS A 150 -12.43 9.40 0.52
C HIS A 150 -12.19 9.54 -0.99
N TRP A 151 -13.22 9.30 -1.82
CA TRP A 151 -13.13 9.44 -3.28
C TRP A 151 -12.85 10.88 -3.71
N GLN A 152 -13.47 11.87 -3.06
CA GLN A 152 -13.21 13.29 -3.31
C GLN A 152 -11.75 13.68 -3.03
N LYS A 153 -11.11 13.08 -2.03
CA LYS A 153 -9.70 13.34 -1.69
C LYS A 153 -8.73 12.68 -2.68
N GLU A 154 -9.11 11.53 -3.22
CA GLU A 154 -8.26 10.61 -3.98
C GLU A 154 -8.51 10.62 -5.51
N THR A 155 -8.81 11.78 -6.10
CA THR A 155 -9.13 11.95 -7.54
C THR A 155 -7.93 11.90 -8.52
N GLY A 156 -6.77 11.40 -8.08
CA GLY A 156 -5.64 11.14 -8.97
C GLY A 156 -5.80 9.85 -9.76
N PHE A 157 -4.94 9.63 -10.76
CA PHE A 157 -4.82 8.33 -11.45
C PHE A 157 -4.55 7.19 -10.46
N ALA A 158 -5.02 6.00 -10.83
CA ALA A 158 -4.97 4.80 -10.00
C ALA A 158 -3.53 4.31 -9.78
N PHE A 159 -2.72 4.29 -10.82
CA PHE A 159 -1.40 3.67 -10.76
C PHE A 159 -0.29 4.60 -10.22
N PRO A 160 0.70 4.09 -9.45
CA PRO A 160 0.69 2.88 -8.64
C PRO A 160 0.06 3.10 -7.25
N SER A 161 -0.27 2.01 -6.54
CA SER A 161 -0.90 2.05 -5.23
C SER A 161 0.06 2.38 -4.10
N GLY A 162 0.11 3.65 -3.67
CA GLY A 162 0.98 4.09 -2.57
C GLY A 162 0.65 3.44 -1.20
N HIS A 163 -0.62 3.12 -0.94
CA HIS A 163 -1.01 2.38 0.28
C HIS A 163 -0.42 0.96 0.27
N THR A 164 -0.53 0.27 -0.87
CA THR A 164 0.05 -1.06 -1.06
C THR A 164 1.57 -1.00 -0.94
N MET A 165 2.22 0.00 -1.57
CA MET A 165 3.67 0.15 -1.48
C MET A 165 4.13 0.32 -0.03
N PHE A 166 3.44 1.13 0.78
CA PHE A 166 3.79 1.30 2.19
C PHE A 166 3.64 -0.01 2.97
N ALA A 167 2.48 -0.66 2.89
CA ALA A 167 2.17 -1.83 3.69
C ALA A 167 3.01 -3.05 3.27
N ALA A 168 3.15 -3.28 1.96
CA ALA A 168 3.98 -4.36 1.41
C ALA A 168 5.46 -4.15 1.74
N THR A 169 6.00 -2.94 1.59
CA THR A 169 7.40 -2.66 1.95
C THR A 169 7.66 -3.00 3.41
N TRP A 170 6.77 -2.60 4.32
CA TRP A 170 6.90 -2.92 5.74
C TRP A 170 6.79 -4.40 6.05
N ALA A 171 5.81 -5.10 5.48
CA ALA A 171 5.68 -6.55 5.67
C ALA A 171 6.94 -7.29 5.19
N LEU A 172 7.48 -6.91 4.03
CA LEU A 172 8.70 -7.49 3.46
C LEU A 172 9.95 -7.15 4.27
N LEU A 173 10.07 -5.93 4.79
CA LEU A 173 11.16 -5.54 5.69
C LEU A 173 11.12 -6.35 6.99
N LEU A 174 9.94 -6.52 7.59
CA LEU A 174 9.77 -7.31 8.81
C LEU A 174 10.13 -8.78 8.57
N VAL A 175 9.67 -9.38 7.48
CA VAL A 175 10.06 -10.74 7.11
C VAL A 175 11.57 -10.82 6.87
N GLY A 176 12.14 -9.92 6.07
CA GLY A 176 13.57 -9.95 5.74
C GLY A 176 14.48 -9.81 6.96
N LEU A 177 14.12 -8.96 7.92
CA LEU A 177 14.94 -8.63 9.09
C LEU A 177 14.68 -9.51 10.31
N LEU A 178 13.44 -9.98 10.52
CA LEU A 178 13.03 -10.60 11.79
C LEU A 178 12.71 -12.11 11.67
N TRP A 179 12.80 -12.71 10.47
CA TRP A 179 12.55 -14.15 10.27
C TRP A 179 13.33 -15.05 11.23
N SER A 180 14.61 -14.75 11.43
CA SER A 180 15.54 -15.49 12.28
C SER A 180 15.15 -15.50 13.77
N ARG A 181 14.38 -14.50 14.22
CA ARG A 181 14.00 -14.33 15.62
C ARG A 181 12.81 -15.23 16.03
N ARG A 182 12.35 -16.12 15.14
CA ARG A 182 11.22 -17.07 15.35
C ARG A 182 9.92 -16.39 15.80
N ARG A 183 9.67 -15.14 15.39
CA ARG A 183 8.47 -14.36 15.74
C ARG A 183 7.35 -14.57 14.71
N ALA A 184 6.97 -15.84 14.48
CA ALA A 184 6.02 -16.22 13.43
C ALA A 184 4.69 -15.43 13.50
N LEU A 185 4.14 -15.25 14.70
CA LEU A 185 2.89 -14.51 14.89
C LEU A 185 2.99 -13.04 14.43
N GLY A 186 4.05 -12.33 14.81
CA GLY A 186 4.23 -10.93 14.42
C GLY A 186 4.41 -10.76 12.92
N LEU A 187 5.12 -11.70 12.27
CA LEU A 187 5.26 -11.73 10.81
C LEU A 187 3.93 -12.05 10.12
N ALA A 188 3.18 -13.02 10.64
CA ALA A 188 1.86 -13.35 10.11
C ALA A 188 0.89 -12.18 10.21
N VAL A 189 0.88 -11.45 11.34
CA VAL A 189 0.07 -10.24 11.53
C VAL A 189 0.48 -9.15 10.54
N ALA A 190 1.78 -8.93 10.31
CA ALA A 190 2.24 -7.93 9.34
C ALA A 190 1.84 -8.29 7.90
N MET A 191 1.95 -9.57 7.52
CA MET A 191 1.53 -10.07 6.21
C MET A 191 0.02 -9.96 6.03
N ALA A 192 -0.76 -10.36 7.04
CA ALA A 192 -2.22 -10.24 7.03
C ALA A 192 -2.67 -8.78 6.95
N TRP A 193 -2.02 -7.88 7.67
CA TRP A 193 -2.27 -6.44 7.59
C TRP A 193 -1.99 -5.91 6.17
N ALA A 194 -0.86 -6.27 5.56
CA ALA A 194 -0.57 -5.85 4.19
C ALA A 194 -1.60 -6.37 3.18
N ILE A 195 -2.01 -7.64 3.28
CA ILE A 195 -3.08 -8.22 2.46
C ILE A 195 -4.42 -7.49 2.71
N GLY A 196 -4.72 -7.14 3.97
CA GLY A 196 -5.91 -6.37 4.33
C GLY A 196 -5.92 -4.97 3.71
N VAL A 197 -4.79 -4.27 3.73
CA VAL A 197 -4.63 -2.97 3.05
C VAL A 197 -4.79 -3.13 1.54
N MET A 198 -4.23 -4.17 0.95
CA MET A 198 -4.40 -4.46 -0.48
C MET A 198 -5.89 -4.71 -0.81
N GLY A 199 -6.56 -5.56 -0.03
CA GLY A 199 -7.98 -5.86 -0.20
C GLY A 199 -8.86 -4.62 -0.07
N SER A 200 -8.55 -3.71 0.88
CA SER A 200 -9.30 -2.46 1.03
C SER A 200 -9.17 -1.56 -0.20
N ARG A 201 -8.02 -1.55 -0.89
CA ARG A 201 -7.85 -0.77 -2.13
C ARG A 201 -8.73 -1.27 -3.27
N LEU A 202 -8.95 -2.57 -3.36
CA LEU A 202 -9.84 -3.18 -4.35
C LEU A 202 -11.31 -2.90 -3.99
N LEU A 203 -11.72 -3.26 -2.78
CA LEU A 203 -13.11 -3.20 -2.34
C LEU A 203 -13.66 -1.77 -2.18
N LEU A 204 -12.79 -0.79 -1.90
CA LEU A 204 -13.17 0.64 -1.89
C LEU A 204 -13.18 1.29 -3.29
N GLY A 205 -12.96 0.51 -4.35
CA GLY A 205 -13.02 0.98 -5.74
C GLY A 205 -11.86 1.88 -6.15
N MET A 206 -10.71 1.73 -5.47
CA MET A 206 -9.61 2.69 -5.57
C MET A 206 -8.53 2.30 -6.57
N HIS A 207 -8.31 1.02 -6.77
CA HIS A 207 -7.22 0.47 -7.57
C HIS A 207 -7.65 -0.81 -8.27
N TRP A 208 -6.96 -1.12 -9.36
CA TRP A 208 -7.07 -2.41 -10.04
C TRP A 208 -6.10 -3.43 -9.41
N PRO A 209 -6.37 -4.75 -9.57
CA PRO A 209 -5.44 -5.79 -9.12
C PRO A 209 -4.03 -5.62 -9.69
N LEU A 210 -3.91 -5.14 -10.93
CA LEU A 210 -2.62 -4.86 -11.57
C LEU A 210 -1.81 -3.79 -10.83
N ASP A 211 -2.47 -2.71 -10.36
CA ASP A 211 -1.83 -1.67 -9.54
C ASP A 211 -1.16 -2.24 -8.30
N LEU A 212 -1.85 -3.20 -7.66
CA LEU A 212 -1.38 -3.87 -6.46
C LEU A 212 -0.19 -4.78 -6.77
N MET A 213 -0.26 -5.58 -7.84
CA MET A 213 0.84 -6.45 -8.23
C MET A 213 2.12 -5.66 -8.50
N VAL A 214 2.02 -4.57 -9.28
CA VAL A 214 3.20 -3.73 -9.57
C VAL A 214 3.71 -3.05 -8.31
N ALA A 215 2.82 -2.53 -7.46
CA ALA A 215 3.22 -1.97 -6.17
C ALA A 215 3.96 -3.00 -5.30
N THR A 216 3.50 -4.25 -5.24
CA THR A 216 4.16 -5.34 -4.51
C THR A 216 5.54 -5.66 -5.09
N VAL A 217 5.69 -5.71 -6.42
CA VAL A 217 7.00 -5.94 -7.06
C VAL A 217 7.98 -4.80 -6.76
N MET A 218 7.53 -3.55 -6.87
CA MET A 218 8.35 -2.38 -6.51
C MET A 218 8.78 -2.42 -5.04
N SER A 219 7.85 -2.74 -4.13
CA SER A 219 8.13 -2.94 -2.72
C SER A 219 9.11 -4.05 -2.45
N TRP A 220 9.05 -5.17 -3.20
CA TRP A 220 9.98 -6.28 -3.06
C TRP A 220 11.41 -5.89 -3.42
N ILE A 221 11.61 -5.20 -4.54
CA ILE A 221 12.93 -4.72 -4.95
C ILE A 221 13.50 -3.80 -3.84
N MET A 222 12.70 -2.83 -3.41
CA MET A 222 13.14 -1.82 -2.45
C MET A 222 13.39 -2.39 -1.05
N ALA A 223 12.50 -3.25 -0.53
CA ALA A 223 12.67 -3.90 0.75
C ALA A 223 13.88 -4.84 0.75
N THR A 224 14.10 -5.59 -0.33
CA THR A 224 15.26 -6.50 -0.45
C THR A 224 16.57 -5.71 -0.46
N LEU A 225 16.64 -4.60 -1.20
CA LEU A 225 17.79 -3.69 -1.19
C LEU A 225 18.02 -3.06 0.19
N ALA A 226 16.96 -2.63 0.86
CA ALA A 226 17.05 -2.07 2.21
C ALA A 226 17.54 -3.10 3.23
N CYS A 227 17.01 -4.33 3.23
CA CYS A 227 17.50 -5.41 4.09
C CYS A 227 18.98 -5.73 3.83
N TRP A 228 19.40 -5.70 2.56
CA TRP A 228 20.80 -5.89 2.20
C TRP A 228 21.69 -4.76 2.74
N LEU A 229 21.28 -3.50 2.59
CA LEU A 229 22.01 -2.35 3.14
C LEU A 229 22.12 -2.42 4.67
N VAL A 230 21.04 -2.80 5.36
CA VAL A 230 21.04 -3.00 6.82
C VAL A 230 22.01 -4.10 7.21
N GLN A 231 22.01 -5.24 6.51
CA GLN A 231 22.96 -6.32 6.78
C GLN A 231 24.40 -5.83 6.63
N ARG A 232 24.70 -5.13 5.53
CA ARG A 232 26.05 -4.65 5.21
C ARG A 232 26.56 -3.58 6.17
N GLN A 233 25.70 -2.66 6.60
CA GLN A 233 26.12 -1.51 7.40
C GLN A 233 26.04 -1.74 8.91
N CYS A 234 25.14 -2.61 9.36
CA CYS A 234 24.91 -2.81 10.79
C CYS A 234 25.41 -4.16 11.32
N GLY A 235 25.77 -5.13 10.47
CA GLY A 235 26.22 -6.47 10.89
C GLY A 235 25.18 -7.28 11.70
N LEU A 236 23.93 -6.79 11.77
CA LEU A 236 22.89 -7.28 12.69
C LEU A 236 22.38 -8.70 12.37
N LEU A 237 22.79 -9.26 11.23
CA LEU A 237 22.33 -10.55 10.71
C LEU A 237 23.49 -11.54 10.44
N GLU A 238 24.73 -11.23 10.80
CA GLU A 238 25.90 -12.09 10.54
C GLU A 238 26.02 -13.30 11.46
N LYS A 239 25.26 -13.40 12.56
CA LYS A 239 25.29 -14.56 13.46
C LYS A 239 24.55 -15.81 12.96
N GLU A 240 24.15 -15.87 11.69
CA GLU A 240 23.41 -17.01 11.11
C GLU A 240 24.23 -17.87 10.12
N THR A 241 25.56 -17.73 10.10
CA THR A 241 26.46 -18.68 9.42
C THR A 241 27.26 -19.49 10.43
#